data_AF-A0AAD5Q6T3-F1
#
_entry.id   AF-A0AAD5Q6T3-F1
#
_cell.length_a   1.000
_cell.length_b   1.000
_cell.length_c   1.000
_cell.angle_alpha   90.00
_cell.angle_beta   90.00
_cell.angle_gamma   90.00
#
_symmetry.space_group_name_H-M   'P 1'
#
loop_
_entity.id
_entity.type
_entity.pdbx_description
1 polymer ?
#
loop_
_entity_poly.entity_id
_entity_poly.type
_entity_poly.pdbx_seq_one_letter_code
_entity_poly.pdbx_strand_id
1 'polypeptide(L)'
;MLTAKWLVVLNATSSPPPIDGAKLLKTQLFARRCPRLLRLLDALASPQWSRVLRVLYVLGACLAIPVPLFPAAVGRWAAILGQPLMLPSTLVLLCHLRHDVVALLLQTFEFWFALVTAVLSFAVYVAYVGDARGISVVSALLGLLFALLADSSVQSPRFVVLTFAGVASLFLLNVVVLGLGRMDGAQPFEIWRDRDRAVSATSMLTQGFFVVAITQLRHAYTRRSVLRGHARVASASAGASAVQLFASRCVLLSTPLRWMHAHRRVSARLSLTRRPAQKAAEVSRITLRAPGYRGVLDARRVLWGRVATARRAPLLRGLVALCWLSCVGAFVAGTVQSVVPRSSSLGEHARAMAAPLGLLSCSSALLLNAVYLVGVFQPDVLHLLYSSFDVLFVMAHLLAVHLCLGAMCRWDERTALIAASLLALHWVLLVDAVPPTAFSRLPAPSRRWAALLLSTFLVALLVVVLDLLVWDKLYRFENPVVMRIPATQPAIEGRAVSFLLSRLPTIVAWLVRILWRFLQRDTHELVMLRGPVEYEDLELHQRVRNTLNSQQQLLRSLQSMYSVRFGSFSAFASAFSQQQQQTQLQRPSIMRFLAPRRSVATPCQTPIDTAREAWKE
;
A
#
# COMPACT_ATOMS: atom_id res chain seq x y z
N MET A 1 -41.27 7.87 20.47
CA MET A 1 -40.26 7.94 19.39
C MET A 1 -39.08 7.02 19.70
N LEU A 2 -39.08 5.79 19.18
CA LEU A 2 -37.94 4.87 19.30
C LEU A 2 -36.79 5.39 18.43
N THR A 3 -35.70 5.83 19.06
CA THR A 3 -34.51 6.32 18.38
C THR A 3 -33.92 5.20 17.51
N ALA A 4 -34.16 5.29 16.19
CA ALA A 4 -33.55 4.40 15.22
C ALA A 4 -32.02 4.40 15.45
N LYS A 5 -31.45 3.22 15.72
CA LYS A 5 -30.01 3.07 15.92
C LYS A 5 -29.32 3.33 14.58
N TRP A 6 -28.67 4.49 14.45
CA TRP A 6 -27.84 4.88 13.30
C TRP A 6 -26.52 4.10 13.31
N LEU A 7 -26.61 2.83 12.92
CA LEU A 7 -25.45 1.96 12.79
C LEU A 7 -24.94 2.06 11.36
N VAL A 8 -23.67 2.44 11.19
CA VAL A 8 -23.06 2.61 9.86
C VAL A 8 -21.98 1.56 9.68
N VAL A 9 -22.00 0.89 8.53
CA VAL A 9 -21.04 -0.14 8.16
C VAL A 9 -20.28 0.33 6.94
N LEU A 10 -18.97 0.11 6.91
CA LEU A 10 -18.14 0.32 5.74
C LEU A 10 -18.26 -0.92 4.85
N ASN A 11 -18.64 -0.73 3.58
CA ASN A 11 -18.75 -1.80 2.61
C ASN A 11 -17.97 -1.48 1.34
N ALA A 12 -17.52 -2.49 0.60
CA ALA A 12 -16.92 -2.28 -0.72
C ALA A 12 -17.97 -1.74 -1.71
N THR A 13 -17.56 -0.85 -2.62
CA THR A 13 -18.48 -0.13 -3.52
C THR A 13 -19.02 -0.97 -4.67
N SER A 14 -18.28 -1.99 -5.09
CA SER A 14 -18.61 -2.85 -6.22
C SER A 14 -18.18 -4.30 -5.96
N SER A 15 -18.91 -5.24 -6.54
CA SER A 15 -18.39 -6.59 -6.71
C SER A 15 -17.17 -6.51 -7.62
N PRO A 16 -16.05 -7.16 -7.27
CA PRO A 16 -14.85 -7.08 -8.06
C PRO A 16 -15.08 -7.84 -9.39
N PRO A 17 -14.22 -7.62 -10.39
CA PRO A 17 -14.18 -8.51 -11.53
C PRO A 17 -13.89 -9.95 -11.07
N PRO A 18 -14.50 -10.97 -11.72
CA PRO A 18 -14.16 -12.36 -11.46
C PRO A 18 -12.68 -12.59 -11.79
N ILE A 19 -11.97 -13.27 -10.89
CA ILE A 19 -10.54 -13.58 -11.05
C ILE A 19 -10.39 -15.07 -11.24
N ASP A 20 -9.81 -15.48 -12.36
CA ASP A 20 -9.44 -16.88 -12.56
C ASP A 20 -8.05 -17.13 -11.94
N GLY A 21 -8.03 -17.90 -10.85
CA GLY A 21 -6.81 -18.23 -10.13
C GLY A 21 -5.85 -19.16 -10.89
N ALA A 22 -6.33 -19.84 -11.94
CA ALA A 22 -5.54 -20.77 -12.75
C ALA A 22 -4.79 -20.08 -13.90
N LYS A 23 -5.22 -18.89 -14.32
CA LYS A 23 -4.57 -18.11 -15.38
C LYS A 23 -3.27 -17.49 -14.87
N LEU A 24 -2.17 -18.20 -15.08
CA LEU A 24 -0.82 -17.70 -14.81
C LEU A 24 -0.27 -16.94 -16.01
N LEU A 25 0.56 -15.92 -15.76
CA LEU A 25 1.20 -15.13 -16.81
C LEU A 25 1.93 -16.02 -17.83
N LYS A 26 2.66 -17.05 -17.35
CA LYS A 26 3.35 -18.01 -18.23
C LYS A 26 2.42 -18.79 -19.16
N THR A 27 1.21 -19.14 -18.70
CA THR A 27 0.24 -19.89 -19.52
C THR A 27 -0.30 -19.00 -20.64
N GLN A 28 -0.59 -17.74 -20.35
CA GLN A 28 -1.08 -16.79 -21.36
C GLN A 28 0.01 -16.42 -22.37
N LEU A 29 1.24 -16.16 -21.92
CA LEU A 29 2.33 -15.71 -22.77
C LEU A 29 2.93 -16.85 -23.63
N PHE A 30 3.08 -18.06 -23.07
CA PHE A 30 3.89 -19.11 -23.70
C PHE A 30 3.10 -20.34 -24.16
N ALA A 31 1.87 -20.58 -23.69
CA ALA A 31 1.17 -21.83 -24.05
C ALA A 31 0.96 -21.95 -25.58
N ARG A 32 0.73 -20.84 -26.28
CA ARG A 32 0.55 -20.83 -27.73
C ARG A 32 1.86 -20.72 -28.52
N ARG A 33 2.88 -20.05 -27.97
CA ARG A 33 4.11 -19.72 -28.71
C ARG A 33 5.25 -20.71 -28.47
N CYS A 34 5.49 -21.14 -27.23
CA CYS A 34 6.70 -21.86 -26.84
C CYS A 34 6.44 -22.93 -25.75
N PRO A 35 5.89 -24.12 -26.08
CA PRO A 35 5.58 -25.16 -25.09
C PRO A 35 6.83 -25.77 -24.41
N ARG A 36 8.00 -25.71 -25.07
CA ARG A 36 9.28 -26.13 -24.46
C ARG A 36 9.68 -25.21 -23.31
N LEU A 37 9.53 -23.90 -23.48
CA LEU A 37 9.85 -22.91 -22.45
C LEU A 37 8.90 -23.04 -21.26
N LEU A 38 7.61 -23.30 -21.51
CA LEU A 38 6.65 -23.55 -20.44
C LEU A 38 7.05 -24.76 -19.57
N ARG A 39 7.44 -25.88 -20.20
CA ARG A 39 7.96 -27.07 -19.50
C ARG A 39 9.22 -26.77 -18.68
N LEU A 40 10.14 -25.97 -19.21
CA LEU A 40 11.34 -25.54 -18.49
C LEU A 40 10.96 -24.68 -17.27
N LEU A 41 10.06 -23.72 -17.42
CA LEU A 41 9.57 -22.87 -16.32
C LEU A 41 8.86 -23.71 -15.24
N ASP A 42 8.11 -24.74 -15.63
CA ASP A 42 7.47 -25.67 -14.70
C ASP A 42 8.50 -26.52 -13.94
N ALA A 43 9.55 -27.00 -14.62
CA ALA A 43 10.65 -27.72 -13.98
C ALA A 43 11.40 -26.84 -12.97
N LEU A 44 11.69 -25.59 -13.35
CA LEU A 44 12.32 -24.60 -12.46
C LEU A 44 11.43 -24.19 -11.28
N ALA A 45 10.11 -24.27 -11.45
CA ALA A 45 9.14 -24.00 -10.38
C ALA A 45 9.01 -25.12 -9.37
N SER A 46 9.59 -26.30 -9.63
CA SER A 46 9.50 -27.44 -8.72
C SER A 46 10.02 -27.11 -7.31
N PRO A 47 9.57 -27.82 -6.25
CA PRO A 47 9.95 -27.51 -4.86
C PRO A 47 11.46 -27.55 -4.58
N GLN A 48 12.21 -28.36 -5.33
CA GLN A 48 13.66 -28.45 -5.22
C GLN A 48 14.33 -27.22 -5.84
N TRP A 49 14.04 -26.93 -7.12
CA TRP A 49 14.61 -25.79 -7.84
C TRP A 49 14.17 -24.44 -7.27
N SER A 50 12.92 -24.32 -6.82
CA SER A 50 12.44 -23.09 -6.17
C SER A 50 13.18 -22.75 -4.87
N ARG A 51 13.73 -23.74 -4.14
CA ARG A 51 14.59 -23.47 -2.97
C ARG A 51 15.94 -22.92 -3.41
N VAL A 52 16.55 -23.53 -4.42
CA VAL A 52 17.82 -23.08 -5.00
C VAL A 52 17.68 -21.66 -5.56
N LEU A 53 16.67 -21.40 -6.39
CA LEU A 53 16.38 -20.08 -6.95
C LEU A 53 16.16 -19.02 -5.87
N ARG A 54 15.51 -19.36 -4.74
CA ARG A 54 15.35 -18.41 -3.62
C ARG A 54 16.68 -18.06 -2.97
N VAL A 55 17.58 -19.04 -2.79
CA VAL A 55 18.93 -18.79 -2.27
C VAL A 55 19.73 -17.94 -3.25
N LEU A 56 19.72 -18.30 -4.54
CA LEU A 56 20.38 -17.53 -5.60
C LEU A 56 19.85 -16.10 -5.69
N TYR A 57 18.53 -15.91 -5.56
CA TYR A 57 17.92 -14.58 -5.51
C TYR A 57 18.45 -13.77 -4.34
N VAL A 58 18.50 -14.33 -3.12
CA VAL A 58 18.97 -13.61 -1.93
C VAL A 58 20.45 -13.25 -2.08
N LEU A 59 21.29 -14.20 -2.51
CA LEU A 59 22.70 -13.95 -2.77
C LEU A 59 22.90 -12.88 -3.86
N GLY A 60 22.17 -13.00 -4.97
CA GLY A 60 22.18 -12.01 -6.05
C GLY A 60 21.74 -10.63 -5.58
N ALA A 61 20.70 -10.53 -4.75
CA ALA A 61 20.24 -9.27 -4.17
C ALA A 61 21.29 -8.64 -3.24
N CYS A 62 21.95 -9.45 -2.42
CA CYS A 62 23.05 -9.02 -1.54
C CYS A 62 24.31 -8.59 -2.31
N LEU A 63 24.46 -8.97 -3.59
CA LEU A 63 25.56 -8.53 -4.44
C LEU A 63 25.17 -7.31 -5.30
N ALA A 64 23.96 -7.31 -5.87
CA ALA A 64 23.53 -6.33 -6.86
C ALA A 64 22.93 -5.06 -6.26
N ILE A 65 22.16 -5.15 -5.17
CA ILE A 65 21.50 -3.97 -4.57
C ILE A 65 22.48 -3.09 -3.79
N PRO A 66 23.37 -3.61 -2.92
CA PRO A 66 24.30 -2.78 -2.17
C PRO A 66 25.54 -2.35 -2.97
N VAL A 67 25.49 -2.37 -4.30
CA VAL A 67 26.63 -1.94 -5.15
C VAL A 67 27.21 -0.57 -4.78
N PRO A 68 26.42 0.45 -4.38
CA PRO A 68 26.96 1.72 -3.88
C PRO A 68 27.88 1.62 -2.65
N LEU A 69 27.80 0.54 -1.87
CA LEU A 69 28.63 0.32 -0.68
C LEU A 69 30.01 -0.24 -1.01
N PHE A 70 30.18 -0.85 -2.18
CA PHE A 70 31.44 -1.49 -2.55
C PHE A 70 32.40 -0.47 -3.20
N PRO A 71 33.71 -0.63 -3.01
CA PRO A 71 34.71 0.05 -3.84
C PRO A 71 34.44 -0.19 -5.33
N ALA A 72 34.78 0.77 -6.19
CA ALA A 72 34.38 0.73 -7.60
C ALA A 72 34.78 -0.58 -8.30
N ALA A 73 35.99 -1.09 -8.04
CA ALA A 73 36.47 -2.36 -8.59
C ALA A 73 35.60 -3.55 -8.17
N VAL A 74 35.31 -3.68 -6.87
CA VAL A 74 34.47 -4.77 -6.33
C VAL A 74 33.03 -4.61 -6.79
N GLY A 75 32.50 -3.40 -6.77
CA GLY A 75 31.13 -3.09 -7.17
C GLY A 75 30.83 -3.46 -8.62
N ARG A 76 31.78 -3.25 -9.55
CA ARG A 76 31.63 -3.66 -10.96
C ARG A 76 31.46 -5.18 -11.08
N TRP A 77 32.33 -5.95 -10.42
CA TRP A 77 32.23 -7.41 -10.43
C TRP A 77 30.98 -7.90 -9.70
N ALA A 78 30.64 -7.32 -8.55
CA ALA A 78 29.43 -7.66 -7.81
C ALA A 78 28.16 -7.41 -8.63
N ALA A 79 28.10 -6.31 -9.39
CA ALA A 79 26.98 -6.01 -10.28
C ALA A 79 26.87 -7.03 -11.42
N ILE A 80 28.00 -7.42 -12.04
CA ILE A 80 28.05 -8.41 -13.13
C ILE A 80 27.65 -9.80 -12.61
N LEU A 81 28.24 -10.27 -11.50
CA LEU A 81 27.98 -11.58 -10.91
C LEU A 81 26.58 -11.67 -10.27
N GLY A 82 26.06 -10.56 -9.76
CA GLY A 82 24.72 -10.50 -9.17
C GLY A 82 23.60 -10.71 -10.19
N GLN A 83 23.78 -10.30 -11.45
CA GLN A 83 22.77 -10.47 -12.51
C GLN A 83 22.38 -11.94 -12.75
N PRO A 84 23.29 -12.87 -13.10
CA PRO A 84 22.93 -14.25 -13.38
C PRO A 84 22.36 -14.98 -12.15
N LEU A 85 22.68 -14.52 -10.94
CA LEU A 85 22.11 -15.07 -9.71
C LEU A 85 20.66 -14.61 -9.47
N MET A 86 20.35 -13.34 -9.78
CA MET A 86 19.05 -12.75 -9.49
C MET A 86 18.05 -12.83 -10.65
N LEU A 87 18.50 -12.72 -11.90
CA LEU A 87 17.64 -12.66 -13.09
C LEU A 87 16.80 -13.93 -13.32
N PRO A 88 17.36 -15.16 -13.31
CA PRO A 88 16.55 -16.36 -13.54
C PRO A 88 15.45 -16.51 -12.50
N SER A 89 15.79 -16.23 -11.23
CA SER A 89 14.86 -16.30 -10.12
C SER A 89 13.73 -15.27 -10.25
N THR A 90 14.03 -14.01 -10.59
CA THR A 90 13.02 -12.96 -10.82
C THR A 90 12.13 -13.26 -12.01
N LEU A 91 12.67 -13.78 -13.11
CA LEU A 91 11.87 -14.15 -14.29
C LEU A 91 10.90 -15.30 -13.98
N VAL A 92 11.37 -16.35 -13.27
CA VAL A 92 10.50 -17.43 -12.82
C VAL A 92 9.41 -16.90 -11.88
N LEU A 93 9.76 -15.97 -10.98
CA LEU A 93 8.81 -15.32 -10.07
C LEU A 93 7.71 -14.53 -10.83
N LEU A 94 8.10 -13.72 -11.81
CA LEU A 94 7.18 -12.95 -12.66
C LEU A 94 6.27 -13.85 -13.50
N CYS A 95 6.81 -14.96 -14.01
CA CYS A 95 6.04 -15.94 -14.78
C CYS A 95 4.94 -16.65 -13.96
N HIS A 96 5.08 -16.69 -12.64
CA HIS A 96 4.14 -17.32 -11.70
C HIS A 96 3.10 -16.35 -11.11
N LEU A 97 3.03 -15.13 -11.62
CA LEU A 97 2.00 -14.17 -11.26
C LEU A 97 0.66 -14.54 -11.90
N ARG A 98 -0.43 -14.30 -11.18
CA ARG A 98 -1.80 -14.47 -11.70
C ARG A 98 -2.15 -13.33 -12.64
N HIS A 99 -2.47 -13.64 -13.89
CA HIS A 99 -2.68 -12.68 -14.98
C HIS A 99 -3.76 -11.64 -14.64
N ASP A 100 -4.95 -12.09 -14.21
CA ASP A 100 -6.08 -11.20 -13.96
C ASP A 100 -5.80 -10.23 -12.81
N VAL A 101 -5.06 -10.67 -11.80
CA VAL A 101 -4.61 -9.82 -10.70
C VAL A 101 -3.59 -8.80 -11.17
N VAL A 102 -2.63 -9.23 -12.00
CA VAL A 102 -1.64 -8.32 -12.62
C VAL A 102 -2.36 -7.24 -13.41
N ALA A 103 -3.34 -7.59 -14.25
CA ALA A 103 -4.11 -6.61 -15.02
C ALA A 103 -4.79 -5.56 -14.11
N LEU A 104 -5.34 -5.98 -12.96
CA LEU A 104 -5.93 -5.06 -11.99
C LEU A 104 -4.89 -4.17 -11.31
N LEU A 105 -3.73 -4.72 -10.92
CA LEU A 105 -2.64 -3.96 -10.32
C LEU A 105 -2.05 -2.94 -11.29
N LEU A 106 -1.91 -3.30 -12.57
CA LEU A 106 -1.47 -2.41 -13.64
C LEU A 106 -2.43 -1.24 -13.89
N GLN A 107 -3.69 -1.35 -13.48
CA GLN A 107 -4.63 -0.21 -13.57
C GLN A 107 -4.53 0.73 -12.36
N THR A 108 -3.73 0.39 -11.35
CA THR A 108 -3.60 1.21 -10.14
C THR A 108 -2.55 2.30 -10.33
N PHE A 109 -2.84 3.49 -9.81
CA PHE A 109 -1.85 4.57 -9.73
C PHE A 109 -0.60 4.15 -8.92
N GLU A 110 -0.76 3.35 -7.86
CA GLU A 110 0.37 2.99 -6.97
C GLU A 110 1.45 2.24 -7.74
N PHE A 111 1.03 1.33 -8.63
CA PHE A 111 1.91 0.61 -9.53
C PHE A 111 2.70 1.58 -10.43
N TRP A 112 2.02 2.43 -11.19
CA TRP A 112 2.66 3.33 -12.14
C TRP A 112 3.53 4.38 -11.46
N PHE A 113 3.06 4.95 -10.36
CA PHE A 113 3.82 5.90 -9.56
C PHE A 113 5.15 5.28 -9.10
N ALA A 114 5.10 4.12 -8.45
CA ALA A 114 6.30 3.46 -7.96
C ALA A 114 7.24 3.03 -9.10
N LEU A 115 6.68 2.52 -10.20
CA LEU A 115 7.47 2.11 -11.37
C LEU A 115 8.18 3.32 -12.01
N VAL A 116 7.45 4.40 -12.30
CA VAL A 116 8.01 5.61 -12.92
C VAL A 116 9.05 6.25 -12.02
N THR A 117 8.77 6.40 -10.72
CA THR A 117 9.75 6.93 -9.75
C THR A 117 11.02 6.08 -9.72
N ALA A 118 10.89 4.75 -9.72
CA ALA A 118 12.05 3.88 -9.72
C ALA A 118 12.82 3.93 -11.04
N VAL A 119 12.15 3.92 -12.19
CA VAL A 119 12.80 4.04 -13.50
C VAL A 119 13.57 5.35 -13.61
N LEU A 120 12.98 6.48 -13.20
CA LEU A 120 13.68 7.77 -13.18
C LEU A 120 14.89 7.75 -12.24
N SER A 121 14.73 7.21 -11.03
CA SER A 121 15.83 7.09 -10.06
C SER A 121 16.95 6.19 -10.59
N PHE A 122 16.60 5.08 -11.23
CA PHE A 122 17.57 4.17 -11.81
C PHE A 122 18.25 4.74 -13.06
N ALA A 123 17.54 5.50 -13.89
CA ALA A 123 18.14 6.20 -15.03
C ALA A 123 19.19 7.22 -14.55
N VAL A 124 18.85 8.02 -13.54
CA VAL A 124 19.82 8.92 -12.88
C VAL A 124 20.97 8.13 -12.27
N TYR A 125 20.71 6.94 -11.72
CA TYR A 125 21.75 6.11 -11.10
C TYR A 125 22.74 5.59 -12.15
N VAL A 126 22.26 5.08 -13.28
CA VAL A 126 23.14 4.64 -14.38
C VAL A 126 24.02 5.79 -14.86
N ALA A 127 23.43 6.98 -15.06
CA ALA A 127 24.18 8.17 -15.44
C ALA A 127 25.19 8.61 -14.37
N TYR A 128 24.81 8.54 -13.09
CA TYR A 128 25.64 8.95 -11.95
C TYR A 128 26.86 8.07 -11.75
N VAL A 129 26.74 6.79 -12.11
CA VAL A 129 27.80 5.81 -11.92
C VAL A 129 28.71 5.70 -13.13
N GLY A 130 28.15 5.78 -14.35
CA GLY A 130 28.93 5.83 -15.59
C GLY A 130 29.78 4.58 -15.89
N ASP A 131 29.57 3.46 -15.18
CA ASP A 131 30.33 2.22 -15.37
C ASP A 131 29.45 0.95 -15.22
N ALA A 132 30.08 -0.23 -15.26
CA ALA A 132 29.40 -1.54 -15.23
C ALA A 132 28.48 -1.76 -14.02
N ARG A 133 28.64 -1.00 -12.93
CA ARG A 133 27.72 -1.04 -11.78
C ARG A 133 26.29 -0.67 -12.17
N GLY A 134 26.09 0.15 -13.22
CA GLY A 134 24.78 0.49 -13.74
C GLY A 134 23.95 -0.73 -14.16
N ILE A 135 24.59 -1.86 -14.52
CA ILE A 135 23.91 -3.11 -14.90
C ILE A 135 23.07 -3.67 -13.72
N SER A 136 23.44 -3.37 -12.46
CA SER A 136 22.67 -3.74 -11.26
C SER A 136 21.19 -3.33 -11.32
N VAL A 137 20.90 -2.23 -12.03
CA VAL A 137 19.55 -1.70 -12.22
C VAL A 137 18.61 -2.69 -12.87
N VAL A 138 19.06 -3.51 -13.83
CA VAL A 138 18.17 -4.39 -14.60
C VAL A 138 17.47 -5.38 -13.69
N SER A 139 18.24 -6.11 -12.88
CA SER A 139 17.69 -7.06 -11.93
C SER A 139 16.99 -6.37 -10.76
N ALA A 140 17.48 -5.22 -10.28
CA ALA A 140 16.81 -4.44 -9.23
C ALA A 140 15.42 -3.96 -9.66
N LEU A 141 15.28 -3.50 -10.91
CA LEU A 141 14.01 -3.07 -11.50
C LEU A 141 13.05 -4.24 -11.68
N LEU A 142 13.52 -5.41 -12.13
CA LEU A 142 12.68 -6.62 -12.21
C LEU A 142 12.26 -7.12 -10.82
N GLY A 143 13.16 -7.05 -9.83
CA GLY A 143 12.85 -7.35 -8.44
C GLY A 143 11.79 -6.39 -7.86
N LEU A 144 11.89 -5.10 -8.17
CA LEU A 144 10.88 -4.11 -7.82
C LEU A 144 9.55 -4.37 -8.52
N LEU A 145 9.57 -4.67 -9.82
CA LEU A 145 8.36 -5.02 -10.58
C LEU A 145 7.64 -6.22 -9.96
N PHE A 146 8.40 -7.26 -9.60
CA PHE A 146 7.86 -8.39 -8.85
C PHE A 146 7.28 -7.96 -7.51
N ALA A 147 7.92 -7.03 -6.80
CA ALA A 147 7.42 -6.54 -5.52
C ALA A 147 6.11 -5.74 -5.64
N LEU A 148 5.99 -4.89 -6.67
CA LEU A 148 4.76 -4.17 -6.98
C LEU A 148 3.63 -5.11 -7.41
N LEU A 149 3.97 -6.23 -8.05
CA LEU A 149 3.02 -7.26 -8.47
C LEU A 149 2.89 -8.41 -7.48
N ALA A 150 3.49 -8.32 -6.29
CA ALA A 150 3.62 -9.44 -5.38
C ALA A 150 2.26 -9.99 -4.95
N ASP A 151 1.24 -9.14 -4.91
CA ASP A 151 -0.13 -9.50 -4.52
C ASP A 151 -0.79 -10.48 -5.50
N SER A 152 -0.23 -10.60 -6.71
CA SER A 152 -0.59 -11.65 -7.68
C SER A 152 0.23 -12.93 -7.53
N SER A 153 1.24 -12.95 -6.65
CA SER A 153 2.17 -14.06 -6.49
C SER A 153 1.56 -15.22 -5.71
N VAL A 154 1.86 -16.42 -6.19
CA VAL A 154 1.47 -17.72 -5.65
C VAL A 154 2.40 -18.18 -4.51
N GLN A 155 3.51 -17.48 -4.29
CA GLN A 155 4.58 -17.95 -3.43
C GLN A 155 4.31 -17.86 -1.93
N SER A 156 5.19 -18.51 -1.15
CA SER A 156 5.15 -18.47 0.31
C SER A 156 5.22 -17.03 0.80
N PRO A 157 4.21 -16.54 1.52
CA PRO A 157 4.12 -15.14 1.93
C PRO A 157 5.22 -14.75 2.92
N ARG A 158 5.76 -15.72 3.69
CA ARG A 158 6.89 -15.48 4.61
C ARG A 158 8.16 -15.10 3.86
N PHE A 159 8.48 -15.82 2.77
CA PHE A 159 9.64 -15.52 1.95
C PHE A 159 9.51 -14.11 1.36
N VAL A 160 8.35 -13.81 0.77
CA VAL A 160 8.09 -12.50 0.17
C VAL A 160 8.25 -11.35 1.18
N VAL A 161 7.72 -11.50 2.41
CA VAL A 161 7.88 -10.49 3.47
C VAL A 161 9.35 -10.28 3.84
N LEU A 162 10.10 -11.36 4.06
CA LEU A 162 11.52 -11.27 4.43
C LEU A 162 12.35 -10.64 3.31
N THR A 163 12.08 -11.02 2.06
CA THR A 163 12.73 -10.47 0.88
C THR A 163 12.47 -8.96 0.75
N PHE A 164 11.23 -8.49 0.89
CA PHE A 164 10.93 -7.06 0.79
C PHE A 164 11.53 -6.25 1.93
N ALA A 165 11.50 -6.79 3.16
CA ALA A 165 12.17 -6.16 4.28
C ALA A 165 13.69 -6.06 4.05
N GLY A 166 14.33 -7.15 3.61
CA GLY A 166 15.77 -7.17 3.33
C GLY A 166 16.17 -6.21 2.20
N VAL A 167 15.42 -6.22 1.09
CA VAL A 167 15.64 -5.30 -0.04
C VAL A 167 15.42 -3.84 0.40
N ALA A 168 14.40 -3.55 1.21
CA ALA A 168 14.18 -2.23 1.76
C ALA A 168 15.37 -1.77 2.62
N SER A 169 15.90 -2.64 3.47
CA SER A 169 17.09 -2.34 4.29
C SER A 169 18.32 -2.04 3.43
N LEU A 170 18.54 -2.79 2.34
CA LEU A 170 19.65 -2.53 1.42
C LEU A 170 19.48 -1.18 0.69
N PHE A 171 18.28 -0.82 0.25
CA PHE A 171 18.03 0.50 -0.33
C PHE A 171 18.20 1.63 0.69
N LEU A 172 17.74 1.47 1.93
CA LEU A 172 17.99 2.46 2.98
C LEU A 172 19.48 2.65 3.25
N LEU A 173 20.25 1.56 3.22
CA LEU A 173 21.70 1.63 3.36
C LEU A 173 22.33 2.39 2.18
N ASN A 174 21.86 2.16 0.94
CA ASN A 174 22.28 2.96 -0.22
C ASN A 174 21.91 4.45 -0.06
N VAL A 175 20.74 4.77 0.50
CA VAL A 175 20.35 6.16 0.79
C VAL A 175 21.34 6.81 1.75
N VAL A 176 21.76 6.09 2.80
CA VAL A 176 22.78 6.59 3.74
C VAL A 176 24.12 6.82 3.03
N VAL A 177 24.60 5.86 2.24
CA VAL A 177 25.90 5.97 1.54
C VAL A 177 25.91 7.09 0.51
N LEU A 178 24.86 7.19 -0.29
CA LEU A 178 24.70 8.27 -1.28
C LEU A 178 24.54 9.62 -0.59
N GLY A 179 23.77 9.67 0.51
CA GLY A 179 23.61 10.86 1.34
C GLY A 179 24.90 11.27 2.04
N LEU A 180 25.81 10.33 2.28
CA LEU A 180 27.17 10.57 2.78
C LEU A 180 28.21 10.76 1.66
N GLY A 181 27.79 10.78 0.38
CA GLY A 181 28.69 11.03 -0.75
C GLY A 181 29.87 10.04 -0.82
N ARG A 182 29.75 8.85 -0.21
CA ARG A 182 30.84 7.86 -0.08
C ARG A 182 30.90 6.85 -1.22
N MET A 183 30.20 7.10 -2.32
CA MET A 183 30.19 6.17 -3.45
C MET A 183 31.47 6.35 -4.28
N ASP A 184 32.37 5.37 -4.20
CA ASP A 184 33.66 5.38 -4.90
C ASP A 184 33.48 5.40 -6.43
N GLY A 185 34.31 6.16 -7.15
CA GLY A 185 34.27 6.28 -8.61
C GLY A 185 32.93 6.74 -9.20
N ALA A 186 32.05 7.37 -8.42
CA ALA A 186 30.85 7.99 -8.93
C ALA A 186 31.17 9.35 -9.59
N GLN A 187 30.38 9.74 -10.58
CA GLN A 187 30.50 11.03 -11.26
C GLN A 187 29.34 11.92 -10.80
N PRO A 188 29.51 12.71 -9.72
CA PRO A 188 28.47 13.62 -9.30
C PRO A 188 28.25 14.67 -10.38
N PHE A 189 27.01 14.76 -10.85
CA PHE A 189 26.58 15.79 -11.78
C PHE A 189 25.37 16.54 -11.22
N GLU A 190 25.23 17.77 -11.68
CA GLU A 190 24.08 18.61 -11.38
C GLU A 190 23.06 18.42 -12.51
N ILE A 191 21.85 17.97 -12.16
CA ILE A 191 20.76 17.79 -13.14
C ILE A 191 20.31 19.15 -13.65
N TRP A 192 20.32 20.14 -12.77
CA TRP A 192 19.96 21.51 -13.06
C TRP A 192 20.84 22.43 -12.22
N ARG A 193 21.41 23.46 -12.85
CA ARG A 193 22.23 24.48 -12.21
C ARG A 193 21.78 25.85 -12.73
N ASP A 194 21.38 26.71 -11.81
CA ASP A 194 21.10 28.12 -12.06
C ASP A 194 21.64 28.96 -10.90
N ARG A 195 22.62 29.83 -11.19
CA ARG A 195 23.32 30.68 -10.20
C ARG A 195 23.79 29.90 -8.96
N ASP A 196 23.13 30.10 -7.83
CA ASP A 196 23.42 29.49 -6.51
C ASP A 196 22.51 28.28 -6.20
N ARG A 197 21.71 27.85 -7.17
CA ARG A 197 20.77 26.74 -7.05
C ARG A 197 21.25 25.60 -7.93
N ALA A 198 21.52 24.47 -7.29
CA ALA A 198 21.85 23.24 -7.98
C ALA A 198 20.97 22.11 -7.45
N VAL A 199 20.40 21.32 -8.36
CA VAL A 199 19.80 20.02 -8.03
C VAL A 199 20.85 18.97 -8.33
N SER A 200 21.49 18.45 -7.28
CA SER A 200 22.46 17.38 -7.43
C SER A 200 21.76 16.05 -7.76
N ALA A 201 22.37 15.25 -8.63
CA ALA A 201 21.92 13.89 -8.89
C ALA A 201 21.86 13.06 -7.60
N THR A 202 22.76 13.31 -6.64
CA THR A 202 22.77 12.66 -5.32
C THR A 202 21.48 12.90 -4.54
N SER A 203 20.94 14.12 -4.55
CA SER A 203 19.70 14.45 -3.86
C SER A 203 18.48 13.76 -4.48
N MET A 204 18.45 13.66 -5.81
CA MET A 204 17.39 12.94 -6.53
C MET A 204 17.48 11.43 -6.29
N LEU A 205 18.69 10.85 -6.29
CA LEU A 205 18.91 9.43 -6.04
C LEU A 205 18.56 9.02 -4.61
N THR A 206 19.02 9.79 -3.62
CA THR A 206 18.70 9.54 -2.21
C THR A 206 17.20 9.57 -1.98
N GLN A 207 16.49 10.55 -2.53
CA GLN A 207 15.03 10.61 -2.44
C GLN A 207 14.37 9.44 -3.19
N GLY A 208 14.81 9.13 -4.40
CA GLY A 208 14.29 8.03 -5.21
C GLY A 208 14.40 6.68 -4.53
N PHE A 209 15.60 6.33 -4.05
CA PHE A 209 15.84 5.10 -3.30
C PHE A 209 15.13 5.08 -1.96
N PHE A 210 14.97 6.23 -1.30
CA PHE A 210 14.18 6.32 -0.07
C PHE A 210 12.71 5.98 -0.34
N VAL A 211 12.09 6.54 -1.39
CA VAL A 211 10.70 6.22 -1.77
C VAL A 211 10.56 4.74 -2.13
N VAL A 212 11.50 4.18 -2.89
CA VAL A 212 11.51 2.74 -3.22
C VAL A 212 11.61 1.90 -1.95
N ALA A 213 12.54 2.21 -1.04
CA ALA A 213 12.72 1.47 0.20
C ALA A 213 11.47 1.49 1.10
N ILE A 214 10.88 2.66 1.27
CA ILE A 214 9.67 2.85 2.08
C ILE A 214 8.48 2.13 1.45
N THR A 215 8.37 2.11 0.12
CA THR A 215 7.35 1.33 -0.59
C THR A 215 7.53 -0.17 -0.36
N GLN A 216 8.76 -0.67 -0.40
CA GLN A 216 9.06 -2.08 -0.10
C GLN A 216 8.74 -2.44 1.36
N LEU A 217 9.07 -1.55 2.30
CA LEU A 217 8.78 -1.75 3.71
C LEU A 217 7.27 -1.79 3.97
N ARG A 218 6.49 -0.94 3.29
CA ARG A 218 5.01 -0.98 3.32
C ARG A 218 4.51 -2.34 2.83
N HIS A 219 4.98 -2.83 1.69
CA HIS A 219 4.55 -4.14 1.17
C HIS A 219 4.89 -5.27 2.15
N ALA A 220 6.07 -5.24 2.77
CA ALA A 220 6.45 -6.20 3.81
C ALA A 220 5.52 -6.12 5.04
N TYR A 221 5.23 -4.90 5.51
CA TYR A 221 4.38 -4.65 6.67
C TYR A 221 2.94 -5.12 6.45
N THR A 222 2.31 -4.73 5.34
CA THR A 222 0.92 -5.09 5.01
C THR A 222 0.77 -6.61 4.89
N ARG A 223 1.75 -7.30 4.30
CA ARG A 223 1.72 -8.77 4.24
C ARG A 223 1.92 -9.41 5.60
N ARG A 224 2.80 -8.86 6.44
CA ARG A 224 3.04 -9.37 7.79
C ARG A 224 1.80 -9.24 8.67
N SER A 225 1.06 -8.13 8.58
CA SER A 225 -0.16 -7.93 9.36
C SER A 225 -1.23 -8.96 9.00
N VAL A 226 -1.40 -9.24 7.70
CA VAL A 226 -2.31 -10.28 7.20
C VAL A 226 -1.90 -11.66 7.69
N LEU A 227 -0.61 -12.01 7.63
CA LEU A 227 -0.11 -13.29 8.14
C LEU A 227 -0.36 -13.46 9.65
N ARG A 228 -0.20 -12.39 10.44
CA ARG A 228 -0.49 -12.42 11.88
C ARG A 228 -1.98 -12.62 12.15
N GLY A 229 -2.86 -11.99 11.38
CA GLY A 229 -4.31 -12.19 11.48
C GLY A 229 -4.70 -13.65 11.23
N HIS A 230 -4.16 -14.24 10.17
CA HIS A 230 -4.38 -15.64 9.80
C HIS A 230 -3.84 -16.61 10.86
N ALA A 231 -2.64 -16.36 11.39
CA ALA A 231 -2.06 -17.20 12.45
C ALA A 231 -2.96 -17.23 13.70
N ARG A 232 -3.52 -16.10 14.12
CA ARG A 232 -4.44 -16.03 15.26
C ARG A 232 -5.74 -16.82 15.03
N VAL A 233 -6.30 -16.71 13.83
CA VAL A 233 -7.52 -17.46 13.47
C VAL A 233 -7.23 -18.96 13.40
N ALA A 234 -6.11 -19.35 12.80
CA ALA A 234 -5.69 -20.75 12.71
C ALA A 234 -5.46 -21.37 14.09
N SER A 235 -4.82 -20.65 15.02
CA SER A 235 -4.63 -21.10 16.41
C SER A 235 -5.96 -21.25 17.17
N ALA A 236 -6.97 -20.42 16.86
CA ALA A 236 -8.30 -20.55 17.45
C ALA A 236 -9.10 -21.72 16.86
N SER A 237 -8.82 -22.11 15.62
CA SER A 237 -9.43 -23.27 14.95
C SER A 237 -8.49 -24.48 15.00
N ALA A 238 -8.28 -25.04 16.20
CA ALA A 238 -7.29 -26.09 16.50
C ALA A 238 -7.42 -27.43 15.72
N GLY A 239 -8.33 -27.54 14.73
CA GLY A 239 -8.49 -28.71 13.86
C GLY A 239 -8.47 -28.43 12.35
N ALA A 240 -8.40 -27.17 11.91
CA ALA A 240 -8.33 -26.84 10.48
C ALA A 240 -6.87 -26.85 10.04
N SER A 241 -6.47 -27.87 9.28
CA SER A 241 -5.08 -28.06 8.83
C SER A 241 -4.52 -26.77 8.23
N ALA A 242 -3.30 -26.39 8.65
CA ALA A 242 -2.59 -25.20 8.17
C ALA A 242 -2.50 -25.12 6.63
N VAL A 243 -2.68 -26.26 5.94
CA VAL A 243 -2.71 -26.41 4.48
C VAL A 243 -3.92 -25.71 3.84
N GLN A 244 -5.08 -25.65 4.50
CA GLN A 244 -6.30 -25.00 3.98
C GLN A 244 -6.24 -23.46 4.04
N LEU A 245 -5.45 -22.90 4.96
CA LEU A 245 -5.29 -21.46 5.15
C LEU A 245 -4.35 -20.79 4.12
N PHE A 246 -3.48 -21.57 3.46
CA PHE A 246 -2.55 -21.05 2.44
C PHE A 246 -3.14 -21.03 1.03
N ALA A 247 -4.26 -21.74 0.79
CA ALA A 247 -4.89 -21.83 -0.52
C ALA A 247 -5.85 -20.65 -0.81
N SER A 248 -6.36 -19.95 0.22
CA SER A 248 -6.91 -18.59 0.07
C SER A 248 -5.76 -17.60 -0.08
N ARG A 249 -5.11 -17.61 -1.24
CA ARG A 249 -4.09 -16.62 -1.59
C ARG A 249 -4.78 -15.27 -1.80
N CYS A 250 -4.92 -14.55 -0.69
CA CYS A 250 -5.55 -13.26 -0.60
C CYS A 250 -4.84 -12.28 -1.53
N VAL A 251 -5.48 -11.98 -2.65
CA VAL A 251 -5.14 -10.80 -3.42
C VAL A 251 -5.66 -9.63 -2.60
N LEU A 252 -4.77 -8.82 -2.02
CA LEU A 252 -5.17 -7.61 -1.31
C LEU A 252 -5.45 -6.51 -2.33
N LEU A 253 -6.64 -6.54 -2.94
CA LEU A 253 -7.07 -5.36 -3.68
C LEU A 253 -7.58 -4.32 -2.69
N SER A 254 -7.04 -3.12 -2.84
CA SER A 254 -7.50 -1.96 -2.08
C SER A 254 -8.72 -1.37 -2.79
N THR A 255 -9.93 -1.77 -2.40
CA THR A 255 -11.15 -1.21 -2.98
C THR A 255 -11.57 0.06 -2.24
N PRO A 256 -12.23 1.01 -2.93
CA PRO A 256 -12.88 2.11 -2.23
C PRO A 256 -13.92 1.55 -1.26
N LEU A 257 -13.97 2.17 -0.09
CA LEU A 257 -14.97 1.88 0.94
C LEU A 257 -16.11 2.89 0.79
N ARG A 258 -17.34 2.41 0.91
CA ARG A 258 -18.55 3.21 0.94
C ARG A 258 -19.15 3.16 2.33
N TRP A 259 -19.63 4.31 2.78
CA TRP A 259 -20.52 4.36 3.92
C TRP A 259 -21.88 3.76 3.55
N MET A 260 -22.28 2.68 4.21
CA MET A 260 -23.64 2.13 4.09
C MET A 260 -24.38 2.23 5.42
N HIS A 261 -25.62 2.71 5.35
CA HIS A 261 -26.53 2.65 6.48
C HIS A 261 -26.90 1.19 6.72
N ALA A 262 -26.64 0.65 7.90
CA ALA A 262 -27.09 -0.68 8.24
C ALA A 262 -28.60 -0.63 8.43
N HIS A 263 -29.37 -0.95 7.39
CA HIS A 263 -30.80 -1.15 7.56
C HIS A 263 -31.03 -2.26 8.57
N ARG A 264 -31.88 -1.96 9.56
CA ARG A 264 -32.24 -2.75 10.77
C ARG A 264 -32.63 -4.23 10.54
N ARG A 265 -32.67 -4.71 9.29
CA ARG A 265 -32.96 -6.11 8.93
C ARG A 265 -31.78 -7.07 9.08
N VAL A 266 -30.57 -6.58 9.37
CA VAL A 266 -29.40 -7.47 9.57
C VAL A 266 -29.39 -8.10 10.97
N SER A 267 -30.14 -7.55 11.94
CA SER A 267 -30.17 -8.06 13.32
C SER A 267 -31.05 -9.29 13.55
N ALA A 268 -31.86 -9.72 12.57
CA ALA A 268 -32.76 -10.88 12.70
C ALA A 268 -32.50 -12.02 11.68
N ARG A 269 -31.56 -11.85 10.75
CA ARG A 269 -31.16 -12.92 9.80
C ARG A 269 -29.73 -13.43 9.99
N LEU A 270 -28.97 -12.85 10.91
CA LEU A 270 -27.71 -13.47 11.39
C LEU A 270 -27.97 -14.62 12.38
N SER A 271 -29.21 -14.84 12.80
CA SER A 271 -29.68 -16.09 13.38
C SER A 271 -30.05 -17.09 12.27
N LEU A 272 -29.20 -18.11 12.07
CA LEU A 272 -29.62 -19.49 11.80
C LEU A 272 -30.65 -19.75 10.69
N THR A 273 -30.64 -19.02 9.57
CA THR A 273 -31.41 -19.46 8.39
C THR A 273 -30.62 -20.50 7.60
N ARG A 274 -30.97 -21.77 7.86
CA ARG A 274 -30.78 -22.93 7.00
C ARG A 274 -31.10 -22.53 5.55
N ARG A 275 -30.07 -22.29 4.73
CA ARG A 275 -30.27 -22.00 3.30
C ARG A 275 -30.78 -23.26 2.60
N PRO A 276 -31.85 -23.18 1.79
CA PRO A 276 -32.26 -24.30 0.95
C PRO A 276 -31.17 -24.59 -0.07
N ALA A 277 -31.04 -25.86 -0.44
CA ALA A 277 -30.09 -26.38 -1.41
C ALA A 277 -30.37 -25.75 -2.80
N GLN A 278 -29.76 -24.61 -3.08
CA GLN A 278 -29.75 -24.04 -4.42
C GLN A 278 -28.73 -24.82 -5.25
N LYS A 279 -29.24 -25.40 -6.35
CA LYS A 279 -28.52 -26.19 -7.34
C LYS A 279 -27.12 -25.62 -7.63
N ALA A 280 -26.16 -26.53 -7.57
CA ALA A 280 -24.77 -26.34 -7.95
C ALA A 280 -24.70 -25.94 -9.44
N ALA A 281 -24.78 -24.65 -9.73
CA ALA A 281 -24.23 -24.09 -10.95
C ALA A 281 -22.76 -23.78 -10.67
N GLU A 282 -21.95 -24.65 -11.25
CA GLU A 282 -20.50 -24.73 -11.35
C GLU A 282 -19.88 -23.42 -11.88
N VAL A 283 -19.56 -22.49 -10.98
CA VAL A 283 -18.50 -21.49 -11.18
C VAL A 283 -17.93 -21.18 -9.80
N SER A 284 -16.63 -21.43 -9.61
CA SER A 284 -15.87 -21.11 -8.41
C SER A 284 -15.85 -19.60 -8.16
N ARG A 285 -16.95 -19.06 -7.64
CA ARG A 285 -17.11 -17.63 -7.36
C ARG A 285 -16.38 -17.31 -6.07
N ILE A 286 -15.20 -16.74 -6.20
CA ILE A 286 -14.48 -16.14 -5.08
C ILE A 286 -15.31 -14.95 -4.58
N THR A 287 -15.75 -14.96 -3.31
CA THR A 287 -16.45 -13.80 -2.73
C THR A 287 -15.51 -12.95 -1.91
N LEU A 288 -15.67 -11.64 -2.03
CA LEU A 288 -14.93 -10.67 -1.25
C LEU A 288 -15.36 -10.66 0.20
N ARG A 289 -14.38 -10.66 1.11
CA ARG A 289 -14.56 -10.16 2.47
C ARG A 289 -13.58 -9.01 2.69
N ALA A 290 -14.03 -7.93 3.32
CA ALA A 290 -13.11 -6.93 3.86
C ALA A 290 -12.55 -7.46 5.19
N PRO A 291 -11.32 -8.03 5.24
CA PRO A 291 -10.73 -8.42 6.52
C PRO A 291 -10.50 -7.21 7.41
N GLY A 292 -10.54 -7.44 8.73
CA GLY A 292 -10.07 -6.48 9.72
C GLY A 292 -11.10 -5.48 10.22
N TYR A 293 -12.11 -5.08 9.42
CA TYR A 293 -13.18 -4.20 9.92
C TYR A 293 -14.41 -4.98 10.37
N ARG A 294 -14.27 -5.73 11.47
CA ARG A 294 -15.41 -6.26 12.23
C ARG A 294 -16.02 -5.25 13.20
N GLY A 295 -15.44 -4.05 13.28
CA GLY A 295 -15.96 -2.95 14.07
C GLY A 295 -17.19 -2.35 13.40
N VAL A 296 -18.36 -2.59 13.98
CA VAL A 296 -19.49 -1.68 13.80
C VAL A 296 -19.03 -0.30 14.24
N LEU A 297 -19.00 0.67 13.32
CA LEU A 297 -18.68 2.04 13.66
C LEU A 297 -19.91 2.68 14.29
N ASP A 298 -19.78 3.05 15.56
CA ASP A 298 -20.84 3.79 16.24
C ASP A 298 -20.72 5.27 15.89
N ALA A 299 -21.62 5.73 15.01
CA ALA A 299 -21.71 7.14 14.61
C ALA A 299 -22.07 8.07 15.79
N ARG A 300 -22.52 7.54 16.94
CA ARG A 300 -22.84 8.31 18.14
C ARG A 300 -21.61 8.77 18.92
N ARG A 301 -20.43 8.23 18.62
CA ARG A 301 -19.17 8.63 19.26
C ARG A 301 -18.68 10.02 18.82
N VAL A 302 -19.32 10.62 17.81
CA VAL A 302 -19.00 11.99 17.37
C VAL A 302 -19.62 13.02 18.31
N LEU A 303 -18.79 13.88 18.92
CA LEU A 303 -19.20 14.90 19.88
C LEU A 303 -20.16 15.93 19.27
N TRP A 304 -20.09 16.17 17.95
CA TRP A 304 -20.97 17.09 17.23
C TRP A 304 -22.45 16.81 17.47
N GLY A 305 -22.84 15.53 17.53
CA GLY A 305 -24.23 15.17 17.79
C GLY A 305 -24.74 15.63 19.17
N ARG A 306 -23.83 15.81 20.14
CA ARG A 306 -24.11 16.29 21.49
C ARG A 306 -24.01 17.81 21.59
N VAL A 307 -23.02 18.40 20.91
CA VAL A 307 -22.70 19.84 21.01
C VAL A 307 -23.55 20.69 20.07
N ALA A 308 -23.80 20.22 18.85
CA ALA A 308 -24.61 20.91 17.86
C ALA A 308 -26.10 20.64 18.11
N THR A 309 -26.62 21.26 19.18
CA THR A 309 -28.07 21.43 19.32
C THR A 309 -28.60 22.24 18.14
N ALA A 310 -29.87 22.02 17.76
CA ALA A 310 -30.48 22.68 16.60
C ALA A 310 -30.30 24.22 16.60
N ARG A 311 -30.24 24.83 17.79
CA ARG A 311 -30.01 26.26 17.99
C ARG A 311 -28.58 26.72 17.70
N ARG A 312 -27.55 25.91 17.97
CA ARG A 312 -26.12 26.27 17.79
C ARG A 312 -25.55 25.87 16.43
N ALA A 313 -26.25 25.00 15.70
CA ALA A 313 -25.85 24.58 14.36
C ALA A 313 -25.58 25.74 13.38
N PRO A 314 -26.44 26.77 13.21
CA PRO A 314 -26.16 27.85 12.25
C PRO A 314 -24.91 28.66 12.60
N LEU A 315 -24.68 28.96 13.89
CA LEU A 315 -23.49 29.67 14.36
C LEU A 315 -22.21 28.89 14.04
N LEU A 316 -22.21 27.60 14.33
CA LEU A 316 -21.05 26.75 14.10
C LEU A 316 -20.77 26.54 12.60
N ARG A 317 -21.83 26.50 11.78
CA ARG A 317 -21.71 26.51 10.32
C ARG A 317 -21.13 27.84 9.80
N GLY A 318 -21.57 28.97 10.35
CA GLY A 318 -21.03 30.29 10.03
C GLY A 318 -19.55 30.42 10.39
N LEU A 319 -19.17 29.94 11.58
CA LEU A 319 -17.77 29.97 12.04
C LEU A 319 -16.87 29.09 11.15
N VAL A 320 -17.32 27.88 10.81
CA VAL A 320 -16.59 27.00 9.89
C VAL A 320 -16.44 27.65 8.51
N ALA A 321 -17.51 28.25 7.97
CA ALA A 321 -17.46 28.97 6.70
C ALA A 321 -16.51 30.18 6.75
N LEU A 322 -16.49 30.91 7.87
CA LEU A 322 -15.60 32.04 8.07
C LEU A 322 -14.13 31.59 8.14
N CYS A 323 -13.83 30.54 8.91
CA CYS A 323 -12.49 29.96 8.96
C CYS A 323 -12.03 29.44 7.59
N TRP A 324 -12.97 28.96 6.78
CA TRP A 324 -12.68 28.57 5.40
C TRP A 324 -12.33 29.75 4.53
N LEU A 325 -13.17 30.78 4.54
CA LEU A 325 -12.97 32.00 3.76
C LEU A 325 -11.67 32.70 4.18
N SER A 326 -11.30 32.69 5.45
CA SER A 326 -10.02 33.24 5.91
C SER A 326 -8.83 32.44 5.40
N CYS A 327 -8.88 31.09 5.39
CA CYS A 327 -7.81 30.27 4.85
C CYS A 327 -7.63 30.48 3.33
N VAL A 328 -8.72 30.47 2.57
CA VAL A 328 -8.69 30.69 1.12
C VAL A 328 -8.25 32.12 0.80
N GLY A 329 -8.85 33.10 1.49
CA GLY A 329 -8.55 34.52 1.30
C GLY A 329 -7.10 34.86 1.61
N ALA A 330 -6.55 34.33 2.70
CA ALA A 330 -5.15 34.55 3.05
C ALA A 330 -4.18 33.85 2.10
N PHE A 331 -4.54 32.67 1.60
CA PHE A 331 -3.77 31.99 0.57
C PHE A 331 -3.72 32.80 -0.73
N VAL A 332 -4.88 33.27 -1.21
CA VAL A 332 -4.96 34.15 -2.38
C VAL A 332 -4.18 35.44 -2.12
N ALA A 333 -4.35 36.09 -0.97
CA ALA A 333 -3.60 37.29 -0.61
C ALA A 333 -2.09 37.05 -0.60
N GLY A 334 -1.62 35.92 -0.07
CA GLY A 334 -0.21 35.54 -0.09
C GLY A 334 0.33 35.32 -1.51
N THR A 335 -0.45 34.68 -2.39
CA THR A 335 -0.08 34.53 -3.80
C THR A 335 -0.05 35.87 -4.53
N VAL A 336 -1.03 36.74 -4.32
CA VAL A 336 -1.06 38.07 -4.93
C VAL A 336 0.13 38.90 -4.43
N GLN A 337 0.41 38.89 -3.13
CA GLN A 337 1.53 39.61 -2.54
C GLN A 337 2.87 39.19 -3.15
N SER A 338 3.03 37.91 -3.50
CA SER A 338 4.25 37.44 -4.14
C SER A 338 4.45 37.93 -5.57
N VAL A 339 3.36 38.26 -6.27
CA VAL A 339 3.39 38.76 -7.64
C VAL A 339 3.59 40.28 -7.68
N VAL A 340 3.15 41.00 -6.64
CA VAL A 340 3.27 42.46 -6.58
C VAL A 340 4.73 42.89 -6.43
N PRO A 341 5.27 43.72 -7.35
CA PRO A 341 6.65 44.21 -7.27
C PRO A 341 6.94 44.94 -5.96
N ARG A 342 8.06 44.61 -5.31
CA ARG A 342 8.50 45.24 -4.06
C ARG A 342 8.65 46.75 -4.13
N SER A 343 8.94 47.32 -5.29
CA SER A 343 9.13 48.76 -5.48
C SER A 343 7.84 49.56 -5.54
N SER A 344 6.68 48.92 -5.63
CA SER A 344 5.40 49.62 -5.64
C SER A 344 4.96 49.96 -4.21
N SER A 345 4.34 51.14 -4.02
CA SER A 345 3.70 51.53 -2.75
C SER A 345 2.65 50.52 -2.27
N LEU A 346 1.99 49.87 -3.22
CA LEU A 346 1.10 48.71 -2.99
C LEU A 346 1.84 47.53 -2.34
N GLY A 347 3.09 47.29 -2.72
CA GLY A 347 3.92 46.21 -2.16
C GLY A 347 4.37 46.43 -0.72
N GLU A 348 4.43 47.68 -0.25
CA GLU A 348 4.69 48.01 1.16
C GLU A 348 3.44 47.79 2.02
N HIS A 349 2.28 48.28 1.57
CA HIS A 349 1.01 48.04 2.25
C HIS A 349 0.66 46.55 2.30
N ALA A 350 0.87 45.83 1.21
CA ALA A 350 0.65 44.39 1.16
C ALA A 350 1.58 43.63 2.13
N ARG A 351 2.80 44.12 2.37
CA ARG A 351 3.72 43.57 3.39
C ARG A 351 3.25 43.84 4.80
N ALA A 352 2.85 45.08 5.11
CA ALA A 352 2.31 45.41 6.43
C ALA A 352 1.06 44.57 6.79
N MET A 353 0.27 44.17 5.78
CA MET A 353 -0.88 43.29 5.98
C MET A 353 -0.54 41.79 5.99
N ALA A 354 0.65 41.37 5.58
CA ALA A 354 0.99 39.96 5.40
C ALA A 354 1.10 39.20 6.72
N ALA A 355 1.83 39.74 7.68
CA ALA A 355 1.91 39.20 9.04
C ALA A 355 0.53 38.98 9.68
N PRO A 356 -0.34 40.01 9.80
CA PRO A 356 -1.63 39.85 10.47
C PRO A 356 -2.55 38.91 9.68
N LEU A 357 -2.54 38.94 8.36
CA LEU A 357 -3.31 37.99 7.53
C LEU A 357 -2.81 36.56 7.69
N GLY A 358 -1.49 36.36 7.72
CA GLY A 358 -0.86 35.06 7.92
C GLY A 358 -1.19 34.47 9.29
N LEU A 359 -1.07 35.27 10.35
CA LEU A 359 -1.45 34.87 11.71
C LEU A 359 -2.95 34.56 11.81
N LEU A 360 -3.81 35.43 11.28
CA LEU A 360 -5.25 35.19 11.25
C LEU A 360 -5.61 33.91 10.48
N SER A 361 -4.96 33.66 9.35
CA SER A 361 -5.13 32.43 8.57
C SER A 361 -4.66 31.20 9.33
N CYS A 362 -3.50 31.27 9.99
CA CYS A 362 -2.96 30.15 10.76
C CYS A 362 -3.85 29.84 11.96
N SER A 363 -4.23 30.86 12.74
CA SER A 363 -5.15 30.73 13.87
C SER A 363 -6.52 30.18 13.45
N SER A 364 -7.07 30.65 12.32
CA SER A 364 -8.33 30.13 11.80
C SER A 364 -8.22 28.70 11.28
N ALA A 365 -7.12 28.32 10.62
CA ALA A 365 -6.84 26.95 10.20
C ALA A 365 -6.66 26.01 11.41
N LEU A 366 -5.97 26.47 12.46
CA LEU A 366 -5.82 25.74 13.72
C LEU A 366 -7.16 25.53 14.40
N LEU A 367 -7.96 26.60 14.53
CA LEU A 367 -9.30 26.53 15.11
C LEU A 367 -10.20 25.57 14.31
N LEU A 368 -10.17 25.66 12.98
CA LEU A 368 -10.89 24.75 12.09
C LEU A 368 -10.49 23.29 12.35
N ASN A 369 -9.18 22.99 12.33
CA ASN A 369 -8.69 21.64 12.61
C ASN A 369 -9.10 21.15 14.00
N ALA A 370 -8.99 22.00 15.03
CA ALA A 370 -9.40 21.65 16.40
C ALA A 370 -10.90 21.35 16.50
N VAL A 371 -11.74 22.19 15.89
CA VAL A 371 -13.20 21.99 15.84
C VAL A 371 -13.55 20.69 15.12
N TYR A 372 -12.88 20.36 14.01
CA TYR A 372 -13.12 19.10 13.31
C TYR A 372 -12.60 17.89 14.08
N LEU A 373 -11.39 17.97 14.65
CA LEU A 373 -10.75 16.89 15.40
C LEU A 373 -11.55 16.48 16.63
N VAL A 374 -11.98 17.47 17.42
CA VAL A 374 -12.74 17.25 18.65
C VAL A 374 -14.21 17.02 18.33
N GLY A 375 -14.78 17.85 17.47
CA GLY A 375 -16.22 17.89 17.27
C GLY A 375 -16.73 16.85 16.27
N VAL A 376 -16.09 16.73 15.11
CA VAL A 376 -16.70 16.16 13.90
C VAL A 376 -16.16 14.79 13.53
N PHE A 377 -14.86 14.56 13.74
CA PHE A 377 -14.20 13.34 13.32
C PHE A 377 -14.62 12.14 14.18
N GLN A 378 -14.81 11.01 13.50
CA GLN A 378 -15.04 9.73 14.16
C GLN A 378 -13.67 9.17 14.60
N PRO A 379 -13.45 8.90 15.91
CA PRO A 379 -12.11 8.60 16.43
C PRO A 379 -11.50 7.29 15.91
N ASP A 380 -12.31 6.28 15.63
CA ASP A 380 -11.84 4.98 15.12
C ASP A 380 -11.40 5.09 13.64
N VAL A 381 -12.12 5.86 12.82
CA VAL A 381 -11.78 6.17 11.43
C VAL A 381 -10.59 7.11 11.37
N LEU A 382 -10.49 8.06 12.29
CA LEU A 382 -9.33 8.94 12.43
C LEU A 382 -8.08 8.12 12.78
N HIS A 383 -8.17 7.22 13.74
CA HIS A 383 -7.09 6.28 14.06
C HIS A 383 -6.74 5.41 12.84
N LEU A 384 -7.73 5.00 12.04
CA LEU A 384 -7.48 4.29 10.79
C LEU A 384 -6.73 5.14 9.76
N LEU A 385 -7.10 6.42 9.61
CA LEU A 385 -6.42 7.35 8.73
C LEU A 385 -4.97 7.57 9.16
N TYR A 386 -4.72 7.81 10.44
CA TYR A 386 -3.36 7.99 10.95
C TYR A 386 -2.54 6.70 10.98
N SER A 387 -3.18 5.52 10.96
CA SER A 387 -2.46 4.24 10.77
C SER A 387 -2.33 3.86 9.29
N SER A 388 -2.99 4.59 8.37
CA SER A 388 -2.86 4.38 6.94
C SER A 388 -1.54 4.93 6.45
N PHE A 389 -0.76 4.05 5.81
CA PHE A 389 0.51 4.43 5.20
C PHE A 389 0.34 5.56 4.18
N ASP A 390 -0.70 5.54 3.34
CA ASP A 390 -0.91 6.57 2.30
C ASP A 390 -0.99 7.97 2.91
N VAL A 391 -1.73 8.11 4.02
CA VAL A 391 -1.90 9.39 4.72
C VAL A 391 -0.60 9.82 5.38
N LEU A 392 0.05 8.93 6.13
CA LEU A 392 1.33 9.24 6.78
C LEU A 392 2.42 9.61 5.77
N PHE A 393 2.48 8.88 4.65
CA PHE A 393 3.43 9.13 3.58
C PHE A 393 3.23 10.52 2.97
N VAL A 394 2.00 10.86 2.59
CA VAL A 394 1.69 12.18 2.02
C VAL A 394 1.90 13.29 3.05
N MET A 395 1.45 13.11 4.30
CA MET A 395 1.66 14.07 5.39
C MET A 395 3.14 14.34 5.65
N ALA A 396 3.98 13.30 5.69
CA ALA A 396 5.42 13.46 5.91
C ALA A 396 6.09 14.24 4.78
N HIS A 397 5.70 13.98 3.52
CA HIS A 397 6.21 14.72 2.36
C HIS A 397 5.72 16.18 2.36
N LEU A 398 4.45 16.41 2.68
CA LEU A 398 3.90 17.76 2.83
C LEU A 398 4.63 18.53 3.93
N LEU A 399 4.78 17.95 5.12
CA LEU A 399 5.52 18.56 6.22
C LEU A 399 6.94 18.92 5.78
N ALA A 400 7.65 17.98 5.15
CA ALA A 400 9.01 18.19 4.65
C ALA A 400 9.10 19.37 3.66
N VAL A 401 8.14 19.49 2.73
CA VAL A 401 8.08 20.62 1.80
C VAL A 401 7.78 21.94 2.50
N HIS A 402 6.85 21.96 3.45
CA HIS A 402 6.51 23.18 4.19
C HIS A 402 7.66 23.62 5.09
N LEU A 403 8.40 22.69 5.71
CA LEU A 403 9.63 23.00 6.46
C LEU A 403 10.71 23.60 5.56
N CYS A 404 10.88 23.09 4.34
CA CYS A 404 11.81 23.67 3.37
C CYS A 404 11.37 25.06 2.93
N LEU A 405 10.10 25.27 2.62
CA LEU A 405 9.57 26.59 2.27
C LEU A 405 9.74 27.59 3.42
N GLY A 406 9.46 27.17 4.66
CA GLY A 406 9.71 27.99 5.86
C GLY A 406 11.18 28.37 6.02
N ALA A 407 12.09 27.40 5.85
CA ALA A 407 13.53 27.64 5.88
C ALA A 407 13.99 28.61 4.77
N MET A 408 13.49 28.44 3.54
CA MET A 408 13.78 29.32 2.40
C MET A 408 13.26 30.75 2.59
N CYS A 409 12.22 30.92 3.41
CA CYS A 409 11.69 32.21 3.87
C CYS A 409 12.36 32.73 5.15
N ARG A 410 13.42 32.08 5.66
CA ARG A 410 14.07 32.40 6.94
C ARG A 410 13.11 32.47 8.14
N TRP A 411 12.03 31.69 8.11
CA TRP A 411 11.01 31.73 9.16
C TRP A 411 10.38 33.11 9.36
N ASP A 412 10.30 33.93 8.30
CA ASP A 412 9.66 35.25 8.34
C ASP A 412 8.12 35.15 8.43
N GLU A 413 7.45 36.30 8.36
CA GLU A 413 5.98 36.41 8.43
C GLU A 413 5.22 35.53 7.43
N ARG A 414 5.82 35.23 6.26
CA ARG A 414 5.23 34.36 5.23
C ARG A 414 5.10 32.92 5.72
N THR A 415 5.87 32.54 6.74
CA THR A 415 5.82 31.20 7.34
C THR A 415 4.49 30.92 8.02
N ALA A 416 3.78 31.94 8.51
CA ALA A 416 2.44 31.77 9.05
C ALA A 416 1.45 31.31 7.95
N LEU A 417 1.57 31.83 6.73
CA LEU A 417 0.78 31.41 5.57
C LEU A 417 1.14 29.97 5.13
N ILE A 418 2.43 29.63 5.13
CA ILE A 418 2.90 28.27 4.85
C ILE A 418 2.36 27.29 5.90
N ALA A 419 2.39 27.65 7.18
CA ALA A 419 1.80 26.84 8.25
C ALA A 419 0.28 26.68 8.08
N ALA A 420 -0.41 27.76 7.72
CA ALA A 420 -1.85 27.72 7.44
C ALA A 420 -2.19 26.79 6.26
N SER A 421 -1.40 26.78 5.17
CA SER A 421 -1.60 25.87 4.05
C SER A 421 -1.38 24.41 4.43
N LEU A 422 -0.38 24.12 5.27
CA LEU A 422 -0.15 22.77 5.79
C LEU A 422 -1.36 22.29 6.62
N LEU A 423 -1.90 23.14 7.49
CA LEU A 423 -3.07 22.83 8.30
C LEU A 423 -4.33 22.64 7.46
N ALA A 424 -4.51 23.44 6.39
CA ALA A 424 -5.61 23.27 5.46
C ALA A 424 -5.51 21.94 4.70
N LEU A 425 -4.32 21.57 4.22
CA LEU A 425 -4.09 20.26 3.58
C LEU A 425 -4.23 19.10 4.56
N HIS A 426 -3.82 19.29 5.82
CA HIS A 426 -4.03 18.30 6.87
C HIS A 426 -5.53 17.98 7.01
N TRP A 427 -6.37 19.02 7.07
CA TRP A 427 -7.81 18.84 7.08
C TRP A 427 -8.33 18.09 5.83
N VAL A 428 -7.83 18.43 4.63
CA VAL A 428 -8.20 17.73 3.38
C VAL A 428 -7.88 16.24 3.46
N LEU A 429 -6.74 15.88 4.05
CA LEU A 429 -6.33 14.47 4.23
C LEU A 429 -7.16 13.73 5.27
N LEU A 430 -7.79 14.45 6.20
CA LEU A 430 -8.66 13.89 7.24
C LEU A 430 -10.15 13.95 6.91
N VAL A 431 -10.54 14.45 5.74
CA VAL A 431 -11.95 14.64 5.36
C VAL A 431 -12.76 13.33 5.42
N ASP A 432 -12.10 12.18 5.20
CA ASP A 432 -12.69 10.85 5.30
C ASP A 432 -13.10 10.45 6.73
N ALA A 433 -12.54 11.10 7.76
CA ALA A 433 -12.90 10.88 9.16
C ALA A 433 -14.28 11.44 9.50
N VAL A 434 -14.84 12.31 8.66
CA VAL A 434 -16.15 12.90 8.85
C VAL A 434 -17.22 11.90 8.36
N PRO A 435 -18.12 11.42 9.23
CA PRO A 435 -19.18 10.52 8.79
C PRO A 435 -20.18 11.26 7.89
N PRO A 436 -20.87 10.54 6.98
CA PRO A 436 -21.83 11.15 6.05
C PRO A 436 -22.99 11.87 6.77
N THR A 437 -23.38 11.38 7.96
CA THR A 437 -24.39 12.02 8.80
C THR A 437 -23.95 13.40 9.29
N ALA A 438 -22.67 13.55 9.66
CA ALA A 438 -22.10 14.86 9.99
C ALA A 438 -21.95 15.73 8.74
N PHE A 439 -21.52 15.15 7.61
CA PHE A 439 -21.41 15.87 6.34
C PHE A 439 -22.74 16.50 5.88
N SER A 440 -23.85 15.77 6.00
CA SER A 440 -25.17 16.29 5.61
C SER A 440 -25.63 17.49 6.45
N ARG A 441 -25.03 17.70 7.63
CA ARG A 441 -25.36 18.79 8.56
C ARG A 441 -24.40 19.97 8.49
N LEU A 442 -23.23 19.78 7.87
CA LEU A 442 -22.30 20.85 7.56
C LEU A 442 -22.78 21.56 6.28
N PRO A 443 -22.55 22.89 6.13
CA PRO A 443 -22.93 23.60 4.91
C PRO A 443 -22.19 22.95 3.73
N ALA A 444 -22.97 22.46 2.76
CA ALA A 444 -22.44 21.69 1.63
C ALA A 444 -21.67 22.58 0.63
N PRO A 445 -20.76 22.01 -0.20
CA PRO A 445 -20.29 20.64 -0.21
C PRO A 445 -18.79 20.57 0.11
N SER A 446 -18.48 20.13 1.34
CA SER A 446 -17.11 19.93 1.88
C SER A 446 -16.10 19.30 0.93
N ARG A 447 -16.53 18.40 0.03
CA ARG A 447 -15.64 17.75 -0.96
C ARG A 447 -15.26 18.67 -2.11
N ARG A 448 -16.18 19.49 -2.61
CA ARG A 448 -15.82 20.47 -3.66
C ARG A 448 -14.89 21.53 -3.08
N TRP A 449 -15.08 21.89 -1.80
CA TRP A 449 -14.15 22.74 -1.07
C TRP A 449 -12.78 22.07 -0.92
N ALA A 450 -12.72 20.81 -0.48
CA ALA A 450 -11.48 20.04 -0.43
C ALA A 450 -10.75 19.98 -1.79
N ALA A 451 -11.51 19.75 -2.87
CA ALA A 451 -10.99 19.79 -4.23
C ALA A 451 -10.49 21.18 -4.63
N LEU A 452 -11.24 22.24 -4.33
CA LEU A 452 -10.85 23.62 -4.62
C LEU A 452 -9.54 23.98 -3.89
N LEU A 453 -9.44 23.68 -2.60
CA LEU A 453 -8.24 23.94 -1.80
C LEU A 453 -7.02 23.20 -2.32
N LEU A 454 -7.23 21.95 -2.71
CA LEU A 454 -6.18 21.12 -3.28
C LEU A 454 -5.73 21.64 -4.64
N SER A 455 -6.66 22.09 -5.48
CA SER A 455 -6.37 22.77 -6.75
C SER A 455 -5.63 24.09 -6.52
N THR A 456 -6.07 24.93 -5.60
CA THR A 456 -5.39 26.19 -5.28
C THR A 456 -3.99 25.95 -4.75
N PHE A 457 -3.82 24.94 -3.89
CA PHE A 457 -2.49 24.54 -3.40
C PHE A 457 -1.59 24.05 -4.55
N LEU A 458 -2.09 23.21 -5.46
CA LEU A 458 -1.35 22.76 -6.63
C LEU A 458 -0.93 23.93 -7.53
N VAL A 459 -1.80 24.91 -7.73
CA VAL A 459 -1.48 26.13 -8.48
C VAL A 459 -0.39 26.94 -7.78
N ALA A 460 -0.47 27.18 -6.46
CA ALA A 460 0.61 27.89 -5.78
C ALA A 460 1.92 27.11 -5.76
N LEU A 461 1.86 25.77 -5.65
CA LEU A 461 3.04 24.93 -5.75
C LEU A 461 3.70 25.08 -7.13
N LEU A 462 2.91 25.12 -8.20
CA LEU A 462 3.39 25.39 -9.55
C LEU A 462 4.00 26.80 -9.66
N VAL A 463 3.37 27.82 -9.08
CA VAL A 463 3.90 29.20 -9.06
C VAL A 463 5.24 29.25 -8.32
N VAL A 464 5.36 28.58 -7.17
CA VAL A 464 6.62 28.46 -6.42
C VAL A 464 7.69 27.76 -7.26
N VAL A 465 7.33 26.69 -7.98
CA VAL A 465 8.26 26.00 -8.89
C VAL A 465 8.71 26.88 -10.04
N LEU A 466 7.79 27.60 -10.67
CA LEU A 466 8.10 28.53 -11.76
C LEU A 466 8.98 29.68 -11.27
N ASP A 467 8.74 30.21 -10.07
CA ASP A 467 9.62 31.22 -9.48
C ASP A 467 11.02 30.66 -9.18
N LEU A 468 11.09 29.42 -8.68
CA LEU A 468 12.37 28.78 -8.36
C LEU A 468 13.21 28.46 -9.61
N LEU A 469 12.56 28.06 -10.71
CA LEU A 469 13.22 27.57 -11.91
C LEU A 469 13.37 28.60 -13.04
N VAL A 470 12.49 29.60 -13.12
CA VAL A 470 12.39 30.50 -14.29
C VAL A 470 12.52 31.96 -13.90
N TRP A 471 11.75 32.43 -12.91
CA TRP A 471 11.64 33.87 -12.67
C TRP A 471 12.73 34.41 -11.74
N ASP A 472 13.12 33.66 -10.69
CA ASP A 472 14.07 34.05 -9.64
C ASP A 472 13.82 35.47 -9.07
N LYS A 473 12.56 35.93 -9.09
CA LYS A 473 12.24 37.35 -8.87
C LYS A 473 11.11 37.57 -7.87
N LEU A 474 10.13 36.66 -7.78
CA LEU A 474 8.92 36.88 -7.01
C LEU A 474 9.19 36.76 -5.50
N TYR A 475 9.63 35.59 -5.05
CA TYR A 475 9.75 35.33 -3.62
C TYR A 475 11.14 35.64 -3.06
N ARG A 476 12.18 35.75 -3.92
CA ARG A 476 13.61 35.78 -3.55
C ARG A 476 13.93 34.68 -2.54
N PHE A 477 13.57 33.44 -2.87
CA PHE A 477 13.85 32.31 -2.01
C PHE A 477 15.34 32.14 -1.81
N GLU A 478 15.75 32.06 -0.55
CA GLU A 478 17.11 31.71 -0.20
C GLU A 478 17.31 30.21 -0.32
N ASN A 479 18.57 29.80 -0.45
CA ASN A 479 18.95 28.39 -0.51
C ASN A 479 19.75 28.00 0.74
N PRO A 480 19.17 28.07 1.96
CA PRO A 480 19.91 27.77 3.17
C PRO A 480 20.30 26.29 3.22
N VAL A 481 21.42 26.02 3.88
CA VAL A 481 21.86 24.67 4.23
C VAL A 481 20.98 24.19 5.39
N VAL A 482 20.06 23.27 5.13
CA VAL A 482 19.13 22.72 6.14
C VAL A 482 19.81 21.66 6.97
N MET A 483 20.71 20.90 6.36
CA MET A 483 21.44 19.81 6.99
C MET A 483 22.89 19.88 6.56
N ARG A 484 23.81 20.01 7.53
CA ARG A 484 25.25 19.92 7.29
C ARG A 484 25.79 18.73 8.08
N ILE A 485 26.37 17.77 7.37
CA ILE A 485 27.03 16.62 8.01
C ILE A 485 28.53 16.90 7.99
N PRO A 486 29.14 17.29 9.13
CA PRO A 486 30.57 17.64 9.17
C PRO A 486 31.51 16.42 9.05
N ALA A 487 31.00 15.20 9.15
CA ALA A 487 31.78 13.96 9.18
C ALA A 487 32.33 13.51 7.81
N THR A 488 32.17 14.29 6.74
CA THR A 488 32.70 14.00 5.41
C THR A 488 33.53 15.18 4.92
N GLN A 489 34.68 14.91 4.27
CA GLN A 489 35.41 15.91 3.50
C GLN A 489 35.25 15.56 2.02
N PRO A 490 34.61 16.42 1.20
CA PRO A 490 33.93 17.68 1.55
C PRO A 490 32.66 17.47 2.40
N ALA A 491 32.29 18.49 3.18
CA ALA A 491 31.09 18.45 4.02
C ALA A 491 29.84 18.37 3.14
N ILE A 492 28.93 17.47 3.48
CA ILE A 492 27.70 17.32 2.70
C ILE A 492 26.67 18.30 3.20
N GLU A 493 26.23 19.14 2.29
CA GLU A 493 25.24 20.17 2.52
C GLU A 493 23.91 19.76 1.85
N GLY A 494 22.95 19.38 2.67
CA GLY A 494 21.54 19.27 2.27
C GLY A 494 20.94 20.67 2.18
N ARG A 495 20.86 21.20 0.96
CA ARG A 495 20.28 22.52 0.68
C ARG A 495 18.75 22.44 0.53
N ALA A 496 18.05 23.48 1.01
CA ALA A 496 16.59 23.50 1.04
C ALA A 496 15.96 23.35 -0.35
N VAL A 497 16.50 24.04 -1.37
CA VAL A 497 15.96 24.02 -2.74
C VAL A 497 16.07 22.62 -3.35
N SER A 498 17.22 21.96 -3.22
CA SER A 498 17.41 20.60 -3.76
C SER A 498 16.50 19.58 -3.05
N PHE A 499 16.32 19.74 -1.73
CA PHE A 499 15.42 18.89 -0.94
C PHE A 499 13.94 19.10 -1.26
N LEU A 500 13.54 20.35 -1.56
CA LEU A 500 12.21 20.70 -2.05
C LEU A 500 11.98 20.11 -3.45
N LEU A 501 12.84 20.43 -4.42
CA LEU A 501 12.71 20.00 -5.82
C LEU A 501 12.65 18.48 -5.98
N SER A 502 13.43 17.74 -5.18
CA SER A 502 13.38 16.27 -5.18
C SER A 502 12.04 15.69 -4.68
N ARG A 503 11.29 16.40 -3.83
CA ARG A 503 10.00 15.95 -3.26
C ARG A 503 8.79 16.36 -4.09
N LEU A 504 8.91 17.44 -4.85
CA LEU A 504 7.79 18.02 -5.58
C LEU A 504 7.10 17.04 -6.54
N PRO A 505 7.80 16.25 -7.39
CA PRO A 505 7.14 15.31 -8.27
C PRO A 505 6.28 14.30 -7.51
N THR A 506 6.77 13.84 -6.35
CA THR A 506 6.03 12.91 -5.48
C THR A 506 4.77 13.58 -4.95
N ILE A 507 4.89 14.76 -4.36
CA ILE A 507 3.73 15.46 -3.77
C ILE A 507 2.71 15.83 -4.85
N VAL A 508 3.14 16.40 -5.97
CA VAL A 508 2.25 16.76 -7.07
C VAL A 508 1.49 15.53 -7.56
N ALA A 509 2.17 14.41 -7.82
CA ALA A 509 1.51 13.19 -8.27
C ALA A 509 0.45 12.68 -7.26
N TRP A 510 0.78 12.71 -5.97
CA TRP A 510 -0.15 12.28 -4.91
C TRP A 510 -1.33 13.23 -4.74
N LEU A 511 -1.11 14.54 -4.77
CA LEU A 511 -2.16 15.54 -4.66
C LEU A 511 -3.07 15.52 -5.90
N VAL A 512 -2.53 15.36 -7.10
CA VAL A 512 -3.33 15.19 -8.34
C VAL A 512 -4.18 13.92 -8.25
N ARG A 513 -3.62 12.80 -7.75
CA ARG A 513 -4.40 11.57 -7.49
C ARG A 513 -5.54 11.81 -6.50
N ILE A 514 -5.29 12.53 -5.42
CA ILE A 514 -6.31 12.85 -4.42
C ILE A 514 -7.39 13.74 -5.04
N LEU A 515 -6.99 14.77 -5.79
CA LEU A 515 -7.90 15.68 -6.47
C LEU A 515 -8.79 14.92 -7.47
N TRP A 516 -8.18 14.08 -8.30
CA TRP A 516 -8.90 13.21 -9.22
C TRP A 516 -9.97 12.37 -8.53
N ARG A 517 -9.67 11.81 -7.35
CA ARG A 517 -10.66 11.06 -6.57
C ARG A 517 -11.78 11.93 -6.02
N PHE A 518 -11.48 13.15 -5.57
CA PHE A 518 -12.52 14.08 -5.14
C PHE A 518 -13.46 14.46 -6.28
N LEU A 519 -12.94 14.57 -7.51
CA LEU A 519 -13.71 14.94 -8.70
C LEU A 519 -14.54 13.78 -9.23
N GLN A 520 -14.04 12.54 -9.18
CA GLN A 520 -14.71 11.39 -9.80
C GLN A 520 -15.62 10.59 -8.88
N ARG A 521 -15.36 10.55 -7.57
CA ARG A 521 -16.04 9.59 -6.68
C ARG A 521 -17.37 10.12 -6.13
N ASP A 522 -18.31 9.19 -5.98
CA ASP A 522 -19.57 9.43 -5.28
C ASP A 522 -19.35 9.99 -3.88
N THR A 523 -20.28 10.85 -3.43
CA THR A 523 -20.26 11.54 -2.11
C THR A 523 -20.15 10.62 -0.89
N HIS A 524 -20.43 9.32 -1.06
CA HIS A 524 -20.38 8.32 0.00
C HIS A 524 -19.13 7.45 0.00
N GLU A 525 -18.29 7.55 -1.03
CA GLU A 525 -17.04 6.80 -1.13
C GLU A 525 -15.90 7.51 -0.40
N LEU A 526 -15.19 6.79 0.45
CA LEU A 526 -13.98 7.28 1.10
C LEU A 526 -12.87 7.50 0.08
N VAL A 527 -12.16 8.63 0.17
CA VAL A 527 -11.16 9.11 -0.79
C VAL A 527 -9.77 8.58 -0.47
N MET A 528 -9.37 8.66 0.79
CA MET A 528 -8.06 8.25 1.34
C MET A 528 -8.09 6.81 1.82
N LEU A 529 -9.13 6.44 2.57
CA LEU A 529 -9.24 5.10 3.13
C LEU A 529 -9.63 4.12 2.03
N ARG A 530 -8.76 3.14 1.84
CA ARG A 530 -9.03 1.96 1.03
C ARG A 530 -9.07 0.76 1.95
N GLY A 531 -10.07 -0.08 1.79
CA GLY A 531 -10.18 -1.31 2.55
C GLY A 531 -9.31 -2.37 1.91
N PRO A 532 -8.54 -3.16 2.68
CA PRO A 532 -8.09 -4.43 2.17
C PRO A 532 -9.32 -5.26 1.86
N VAL A 533 -9.31 -5.91 0.69
CA VAL A 533 -10.30 -6.90 0.35
C VAL A 533 -9.58 -8.22 0.16
N GLU A 534 -10.05 -9.26 0.84
CA GLU A 534 -9.58 -10.62 0.66
C GLU A 534 -10.48 -11.37 -0.31
N TYR A 535 -9.83 -12.03 -1.26
CA TYR A 535 -10.42 -13.02 -2.14
C TYR A 535 -10.43 -14.37 -1.41
N GLU A 536 -11.58 -14.74 -0.87
CA GLU A 536 -11.77 -16.05 -0.25
C GLU A 536 -12.37 -17.01 -1.28
N ASP A 537 -11.60 -18.04 -1.65
CA ASP A 537 -12.07 -19.11 -2.52
C ASP A 537 -13.19 -19.88 -1.79
N LEU A 538 -14.43 -19.55 -2.13
CA LEU A 538 -15.62 -20.11 -1.49
C LEU A 538 -15.72 -21.60 -1.69
N GLU A 539 -15.27 -22.14 -2.82
CA GLU A 539 -15.34 -23.58 -3.05
C GLU A 539 -14.40 -24.31 -2.12
N LEU A 540 -13.18 -23.81 -1.97
CA LEU A 540 -12.27 -24.35 -0.99
C LEU A 540 -12.88 -24.24 0.41
N HIS A 541 -13.35 -23.06 0.81
CA HIS A 541 -13.96 -22.86 2.13
C HIS A 541 -15.18 -23.77 2.37
N GLN A 542 -16.01 -23.98 1.35
CA GLN A 542 -17.15 -24.90 1.41
C GLN A 542 -16.72 -26.36 1.50
N ARG A 543 -15.74 -26.80 0.69
CA ARG A 543 -15.18 -28.16 0.78
C ARG A 543 -14.62 -28.41 2.17
N VAL A 544 -13.80 -27.49 2.68
CA VAL A 544 -13.26 -27.55 4.04
C VAL A 544 -14.37 -27.64 5.09
N ARG A 545 -15.38 -26.78 4.98
CA ARG A 545 -16.50 -26.79 5.92
C ARG A 545 -17.31 -28.07 5.84
N ASN A 546 -17.52 -28.61 4.64
CA ASN A 546 -18.21 -29.87 4.43
C ASN A 546 -17.40 -31.05 5.00
N THR A 547 -16.07 -31.06 4.83
CA THR A 547 -15.19 -32.08 5.44
C THR A 547 -15.17 -31.96 6.97
N LEU A 548 -15.13 -30.76 7.52
CA LEU A 548 -15.20 -30.55 8.97
C LEU A 548 -16.56 -30.96 9.52
N ASN A 549 -17.65 -30.62 8.82
CA ASN A 549 -19.00 -31.03 9.20
C ASN A 549 -19.16 -32.56 9.11
N SER A 550 -18.60 -33.20 8.09
CA SER A 550 -18.65 -34.67 7.95
C SER A 550 -17.81 -35.36 9.02
N GLN A 551 -16.63 -34.83 9.35
CA GLN A 551 -15.83 -35.32 10.48
C GLN A 551 -16.53 -35.11 11.84
N GLN A 552 -17.17 -33.96 12.05
CA GLN A 552 -17.96 -33.72 13.26
C GLN A 552 -19.19 -34.63 13.34
N GLN A 553 -19.85 -34.90 12.22
CA GLN A 553 -20.95 -35.86 12.15
C GLN A 553 -20.47 -37.29 12.46
N LEU A 554 -19.33 -37.70 11.91
CA LEU A 554 -18.71 -38.99 12.23
C LEU A 554 -18.39 -39.09 13.72
N LEU A 555 -17.75 -38.07 14.31
CA LEU A 555 -17.45 -38.04 15.73
C LEU A 555 -18.71 -38.10 16.60
N ARG A 556 -19.79 -37.38 16.23
CA ARG A 556 -21.07 -37.47 16.92
C ARG A 556 -21.71 -38.85 16.80
N SER A 557 -21.62 -39.48 15.62
CA SER A 557 -22.16 -40.82 15.37
C SER A 557 -21.41 -41.90 16.16
N LEU A 558 -20.09 -41.78 16.24
CA LEU A 558 -19.25 -42.63 17.10
C LEU A 558 -19.59 -42.39 18.56
N GLN A 559 -19.70 -41.13 18.99
CA GLN A 559 -20.08 -40.81 20.37
C GLN A 559 -21.44 -41.39 20.75
N SER A 560 -22.44 -41.36 19.87
CA SER A 560 -23.73 -42.01 20.10
C SER A 560 -23.65 -43.53 20.13
N MET A 561 -22.84 -44.15 19.24
CA MET A 561 -22.65 -45.61 19.29
C MET A 561 -21.94 -46.06 20.57
N TYR A 562 -20.94 -45.30 21.04
CA TYR A 562 -20.20 -45.63 22.24
C TYR A 562 -20.98 -45.33 23.53
N SER A 563 -21.80 -44.27 23.57
CA SER A 563 -22.67 -43.99 24.73
C SER A 563 -23.73 -45.08 24.93
N VAL A 564 -24.24 -45.66 23.83
CA VAL A 564 -25.20 -46.77 23.88
C VAL A 564 -24.52 -48.07 24.30
N ARG A 565 -23.24 -48.27 23.94
CA ARG A 565 -22.57 -49.57 24.12
C ARG A 565 -21.71 -49.69 25.38
N PHE A 566 -21.23 -48.59 25.97
CA PHE A 566 -20.24 -48.66 27.05
C PHE A 566 -20.50 -47.76 28.28
N GLY A 567 -21.67 -47.12 28.40
CA GLY A 567 -22.12 -46.46 29.64
C GLY A 567 -21.29 -45.25 30.14
N SER A 568 -20.12 -44.96 29.57
CA SER A 568 -19.26 -43.85 29.99
C SER A 568 -18.24 -43.50 28.90
N PHE A 569 -18.53 -42.44 28.12
CA PHE A 569 -17.64 -41.92 27.08
C PHE A 569 -16.36 -41.26 27.64
N SER A 570 -16.36 -40.87 28.92
CA SER A 570 -15.23 -40.19 29.57
C SER A 570 -14.01 -41.10 29.72
N ALA A 571 -14.20 -42.39 29.94
CA ALA A 571 -13.11 -43.37 30.08
C ALA A 571 -12.39 -43.66 28.74
N PHE A 572 -13.11 -43.60 27.61
CA PHE A 572 -12.51 -43.78 26.29
C PHE A 572 -11.76 -42.53 25.83
N ALA A 573 -12.32 -41.35 26.08
CA ALA A 573 -11.66 -40.09 25.75
C ALA A 573 -10.34 -39.91 26.53
N SER A 574 -10.30 -40.31 27.80
CA SER A 574 -9.06 -40.29 28.59
C SER A 574 -8.04 -41.32 28.11
N ALA A 575 -8.47 -42.54 27.75
CA ALA A 575 -7.60 -43.57 27.18
C ALA A 575 -7.04 -43.18 25.80
N PHE A 576 -7.84 -42.60 24.92
CA PHE A 576 -7.41 -42.16 23.59
C PHE A 576 -6.43 -40.99 23.67
N SER A 577 -6.66 -40.04 24.58
CA SER A 577 -5.74 -38.95 24.91
C SER A 577 -4.38 -39.48 25.41
N GLN A 578 -4.39 -40.46 26.34
CA GLN A 578 -3.17 -41.10 26.82
C GLN A 578 -2.43 -41.87 25.71
N GLN A 579 -3.17 -42.58 24.85
CA GLN A 579 -2.58 -43.34 23.75
C GLN A 579 -1.94 -42.41 22.68
N GLN A 580 -2.54 -41.25 22.41
CA GLN A 580 -1.98 -40.26 21.50
C GLN A 580 -0.71 -39.59 22.07
N GLN A 581 -0.65 -39.38 23.39
CA GLN A 581 0.59 -38.93 24.06
C GLN A 581 1.68 -40.00 24.05
N GLN A 582 1.34 -41.29 24.25
CA GLN A 582 2.32 -42.39 24.19
C GLN A 582 2.86 -42.63 22.76
N THR A 583 2.02 -42.48 21.73
CA THR A 583 2.50 -42.61 20.33
C THR A 583 3.34 -41.42 19.85
N GLN A 584 3.25 -40.25 20.49
CA GLN A 584 4.18 -39.15 20.22
C GLN A 584 5.55 -39.34 20.90
N LEU A 585 5.61 -40.07 22.02
CA LEU A 585 6.85 -40.36 22.73
C LEU A 585 7.64 -41.55 22.15
N GLN A 586 6.99 -42.42 21.35
CA GLN A 586 7.62 -43.58 20.71
C GLN A 586 7.87 -43.42 19.19
N ARG A 587 8.32 -42.26 18.72
CA ARG A 587 8.84 -42.15 17.34
C ARG A 587 10.35 -42.43 17.32
N PRO A 588 10.82 -43.60 16.85
CA PRO A 588 12.24 -43.82 16.63
C PRO A 588 12.71 -43.15 15.33
N SER A 589 13.88 -42.55 15.42
CA SER A 589 14.69 -42.02 14.32
C SER A 589 15.22 -43.17 13.47
N ILE A 590 14.51 -43.60 12.42
CA ILE A 590 15.09 -44.52 11.43
C ILE A 590 14.96 -43.93 10.02
N MET A 591 16.12 -43.51 9.54
CA MET A 591 16.42 -43.16 8.17
C MET A 591 16.92 -44.42 7.45
N ARG A 592 16.56 -44.55 6.17
CA ARG A 592 17.21 -45.32 5.08
C ARG A 592 16.63 -46.68 4.66
N PHE A 593 16.73 -46.82 3.33
CA PHE A 593 16.56 -47.96 2.43
C PHE A 593 15.14 -48.45 2.16
N LEU A 594 14.69 -48.22 0.92
CA LEU A 594 14.35 -49.30 -0.02
C LEU A 594 14.27 -48.75 -1.46
N ALA A 595 14.93 -49.47 -2.36
CA ALA A 595 14.97 -49.26 -3.81
C ALA A 595 13.67 -49.76 -4.49
N PRO A 596 13.38 -49.34 -5.76
CA PRO A 596 12.13 -49.68 -6.41
C PRO A 596 12.21 -51.02 -7.16
N ARG A 597 11.24 -51.91 -6.90
CA ARG A 597 11.01 -53.13 -7.69
C ARG A 597 10.05 -52.82 -8.84
N ARG A 598 10.48 -53.14 -10.06
CA ARG A 598 9.71 -53.17 -11.31
C ARG A 598 8.51 -54.12 -11.17
N SER A 599 7.34 -53.69 -11.63
CA SER A 599 6.23 -54.59 -11.96
C SER A 599 5.92 -54.52 -13.44
N VAL A 600 5.83 -55.72 -13.99
CA VAL A 600 5.69 -56.14 -15.38
C VAL A 600 4.34 -55.74 -15.96
N ALA A 601 4.37 -55.34 -17.24
CA ALA A 601 3.21 -55.10 -18.08
C ALA A 601 2.74 -56.41 -18.74
N THR A 602 1.43 -56.58 -18.89
CA THR A 602 0.84 -57.47 -19.88
C THR A 602 -0.29 -56.75 -20.63
N PRO A 603 -0.47 -57.06 -21.93
CA PRO A 603 -1.27 -56.26 -22.86
C PRO A 603 -2.69 -56.80 -23.00
N CYS A 604 -3.65 -55.93 -23.31
CA CYS A 604 -4.90 -56.33 -23.95
C CYS A 604 -5.11 -55.43 -25.17
N GLN A 605 -5.08 -56.05 -26.34
CA GLN A 605 -5.33 -55.45 -27.65
C GLN A 605 -6.79 -55.68 -28.06
N THR A 606 -7.47 -54.57 -28.42
CA THR A 606 -8.36 -54.37 -29.60
C THR A 606 -9.74 -55.04 -29.65
N PRO A 607 -10.67 -54.65 -30.55
CA PRO A 607 -10.69 -53.49 -31.49
C PRO A 607 -12.03 -52.69 -31.58
N ILE A 608 -11.92 -51.48 -32.15
CA ILE A 608 -12.75 -50.84 -33.23
C ILE A 608 -14.29 -50.79 -33.07
N ASP A 609 -14.88 -49.59 -32.95
CA ASP A 609 -15.68 -49.01 -34.05
C ASP A 609 -16.10 -47.54 -33.86
N THR A 610 -16.30 -46.92 -35.02
CA THR A 610 -16.44 -45.52 -35.44
C THR A 610 -17.74 -44.77 -35.06
N ALA A 611 -17.65 -43.45 -34.84
CA ALA A 611 -18.56 -42.37 -35.32
C ALA A 611 -18.07 -41.02 -34.74
N ARG A 612 -17.35 -40.16 -35.47
CA ARG A 612 -17.77 -39.20 -36.51
C ARG A 612 -18.73 -38.09 -36.02
N GLU A 613 -18.15 -36.88 -36.04
CA GLU A 613 -18.73 -35.58 -36.43
C GLU A 613 -19.55 -34.67 -35.47
N ALA A 614 -19.22 -33.38 -35.62
CA ALA A 614 -19.90 -32.14 -35.21
C ALA A 614 -19.91 -31.85 -33.70
N TRP A 615 -19.49 -30.68 -33.22
CA TRP A 615 -20.10 -29.39 -33.51
C TRP A 615 -19.09 -28.23 -33.45
N LYS A 616 -19.19 -27.33 -34.43
CA LYS A 616 -18.77 -25.93 -34.38
C LYS A 616 -20.04 -25.08 -34.16
N GLU A 617 -19.97 -24.15 -33.23
CA GLU A 617 -20.43 -22.76 -33.36
C GLU A 617 -19.65 -21.89 -32.37
#